data_AF-A0A383S9L7-F1
#
_entry.id   AF-A0A383S9L7-F1
#
_cell.length_a   1.000
_cell.length_b   1.000
_cell.length_c   1.000
_cell.angle_alpha   90.00
_cell.angle_beta   90.00
_cell.angle_gamma   90.00
#
_symmetry.space_group_name_H-M   'P 1'
#
loop_
_entity.id
_entity.type
_entity.pdbx_description
1 polymer ?
#
loop_
_entity_poly.entity_id
_entity_poly.type
_entity_poly.pdbx_seq_one_letter_code
_entity_poly.pdbx_strand_id
1 'polypeptide(L)'
;WKNQPALYSGKHHHTGLNLQVACDLTGRLAWVSDPTPGATHDTKALRLTGLLEHFPNTPPVADKGYTGLGMITPERKPVHGELTENQKQYNRTINKLRAPVERAIASLKTWRILHTGYRRPIHTFPQTITTVIALEFYKNSFA
;
A
#
# COMPACT_ATOMS: atom_id res chain seq x y z
N TRP A 1 -13.62 17.96 2.09
CA TRP A 1 -14.56 16.83 1.96
C TRP A 1 -15.41 16.59 3.23
N LYS A 2 -15.93 17.66 3.86
CA LYS A 2 -16.60 17.59 5.18
C LYS A 2 -17.88 16.72 5.20
N ASN A 3 -18.52 16.51 4.04
CA ASN A 3 -19.78 15.78 3.91
C ASN A 3 -19.61 14.32 3.45
N GLN A 4 -18.40 13.75 3.57
CA GLN A 4 -18.06 12.41 3.08
C GLN A 4 -17.37 11.59 4.21
N PRO A 5 -18.13 11.13 5.22
CA PRO A 5 -17.55 10.51 6.43
C PRO A 5 -16.78 9.22 6.14
N ALA A 6 -17.16 8.47 5.11
CA ALA A 6 -16.47 7.24 4.69
C ALA A 6 -15.01 7.47 4.25
N LEU A 7 -14.63 8.72 3.95
CA LEU A 7 -13.26 9.07 3.60
C LEU A 7 -12.38 9.32 4.83
N TYR A 8 -12.95 9.50 6.01
CA TYR A 8 -12.18 9.78 7.22
C TYR A 8 -11.47 8.52 7.70
N SER A 9 -10.14 8.55 7.64
CA SER A 9 -9.32 7.48 8.20
C SER A 9 -9.14 7.69 9.70
N GLY A 10 -9.71 6.81 10.52
CA GLY A 10 -9.46 6.83 11.97
C GLY A 10 -7.98 6.67 12.32
N LYS A 11 -7.23 5.88 11.53
CA LYS A 11 -5.79 5.65 11.72
C LYS A 11 -4.95 6.91 11.50
N HIS A 12 -5.32 7.72 10.51
CA HIS A 12 -4.55 8.91 10.12
C HIS A 12 -5.18 10.23 10.61
N HIS A 13 -6.33 10.15 11.28
CA HIS A 13 -7.12 11.30 11.75
C HIS A 13 -7.34 12.37 10.66
N HIS A 14 -7.49 11.93 9.41
CA HIS A 14 -7.59 12.81 8.26
C HIS A 14 -8.44 12.15 7.18
N THR A 15 -9.17 12.97 6.43
CA THR A 15 -9.94 12.56 5.26
C THR A 15 -9.02 12.26 4.08
N GLY A 16 -9.17 11.08 3.48
CA GLY A 16 -8.29 10.61 2.42
C GLY A 16 -8.90 9.49 1.59
N LEU A 17 -8.10 8.98 0.67
CA LEU A 17 -8.34 7.78 -0.11
C LEU A 17 -7.23 6.78 0.20
N ASN A 18 -7.56 5.49 0.15
CA ASN A 18 -6.64 4.38 0.34
C ASN A 18 -6.30 3.75 -1.01
N LEU A 19 -5.00 3.69 -1.32
CA LEU A 19 -4.44 3.09 -2.53
C LEU A 19 -3.54 1.93 -2.11
N GLN A 20 -3.69 0.80 -2.79
CA GLN A 20 -2.81 -0.35 -2.64
C GLN A 20 -1.69 -0.25 -3.67
N VAL A 21 -0.47 -0.59 -3.26
CA VAL A 21 0.73 -0.46 -4.10
C VAL A 21 1.53 -1.74 -4.04
N ALA A 22 2.00 -2.21 -5.20
CA ALA A 22 2.95 -3.31 -5.32
C ALA A 22 4.16 -2.89 -6.17
N CYS A 23 5.31 -3.44 -5.81
CA CYS A 23 6.57 -3.23 -6.51
C CYS A 23 7.31 -4.56 -6.65
N ASP A 24 8.31 -4.61 -7.53
CA ASP A 24 9.26 -5.71 -7.54
C ASP A 24 10.24 -5.63 -6.34
N LEU A 25 11.11 -6.63 -6.20
CA LEU A 25 12.10 -6.69 -5.12
C LEU A 25 13.19 -5.61 -5.22
N THR A 26 13.32 -4.93 -6.36
CA THR A 26 14.25 -3.79 -6.53
C THR A 26 13.62 -2.47 -6.06
N GLY A 27 12.29 -2.42 -6.00
CA GLY A 27 11.50 -1.25 -5.62
C GLY A 27 10.92 -0.50 -6.82
N ARG A 28 10.96 -1.09 -8.02
CA ARG A 28 10.28 -0.52 -9.18
C ARG A 28 8.78 -0.75 -9.03
N LEU A 29 8.02 0.32 -9.19
CA LEU A 29 6.57 0.26 -9.14
C LEU A 29 6.05 -0.73 -10.19
N ALA A 30 5.23 -1.68 -9.77
CA ALA A 30 4.69 -2.73 -10.64
C ALA A 30 3.18 -2.63 -10.78
N TRP A 31 2.49 -2.10 -9.76
CA TRP A 31 1.04 -1.95 -9.78
C TRP A 31 0.56 -0.98 -8.70
N VAL A 32 -0.55 -0.28 -8.98
CA VAL A 32 -1.28 0.55 -8.03
C VAL A 32 -2.78 0.33 -8.25
N SER A 33 -3.55 0.19 -7.18
CA SER A 33 -5.00 -0.01 -7.27
C SER A 33 -5.76 1.25 -7.62
N ASP A 34 -7.03 1.07 -7.98
CA ASP A 34 -8.02 2.14 -7.87
C ASP A 34 -8.16 2.62 -6.41
N PRO A 35 -8.55 3.89 -6.20
CA PRO A 35 -8.73 4.45 -4.87
C PRO A 35 -9.96 3.87 -4.18
N THR A 36 -9.80 3.51 -2.92
CA THR A 36 -10.92 3.19 -2.01
C THR A 36 -11.11 4.31 -0.98
N PRO A 37 -12.27 4.42 -0.33
CA PRO A 37 -12.47 5.39 0.76
C PRO A 37 -11.42 5.23 1.86
N GLY A 38 -10.91 6.33 2.43
CA GLY A 38 -9.83 6.29 3.44
C GLY A 38 -10.16 5.55 4.75
N ALA A 39 -11.45 5.32 5.05
CA ALA A 39 -11.87 4.47 6.17
C ALA A 39 -11.78 2.95 5.86
N THR A 40 -11.54 2.58 4.60
CA THR A 40 -11.48 1.17 4.18
C THR A 40 -10.25 0.50 4.80
N HIS A 41 -10.49 -0.57 5.56
CA HIS A 41 -9.42 -1.37 6.14
C HIS A 41 -8.53 -1.95 5.02
N ASP A 42 -7.21 -1.94 5.23
CA ASP A 42 -6.21 -2.33 4.24
C ASP A 42 -6.47 -3.74 3.66
N THR A 43 -6.85 -4.71 4.50
CA THR A 43 -7.21 -6.06 4.00
C THR A 43 -8.44 -6.09 3.11
N LYS A 44 -9.43 -5.23 3.37
CA LYS A 44 -10.62 -5.11 2.54
C LYS A 44 -10.27 -4.42 1.23
N ALA A 45 -9.51 -3.32 1.29
CA ALA A 45 -9.04 -2.62 0.10
C ALA A 45 -8.28 -3.56 -0.83
N LEU A 46 -7.34 -4.36 -0.30
CA LEU A 46 -6.60 -5.33 -1.11
C LEU A 46 -7.50 -6.43 -1.69
N ARG A 47 -8.42 -7.01 -0.90
CA ARG A 47 -9.35 -8.05 -1.39
C ARG A 47 -10.20 -7.55 -2.56
N LEU A 48 -10.68 -6.31 -2.51
CA LEU A 48 -11.49 -5.71 -3.58
C LEU A 48 -10.75 -5.61 -4.92
N THR A 49 -9.42 -5.67 -4.92
CA THR A 49 -8.61 -5.52 -6.13
C THR A 49 -8.39 -6.82 -6.89
N GLY A 50 -8.66 -7.98 -6.28
CA GLY A 50 -8.34 -9.29 -6.87
C GLY A 50 -6.84 -9.53 -7.10
N LEU A 51 -5.95 -8.67 -6.60
CA LEU A 51 -4.51 -8.76 -6.89
C LEU A 51 -3.94 -10.15 -6.56
N LEU A 52 -4.32 -10.72 -5.42
CA LEU A 52 -3.78 -12.00 -4.95
C LEU A 52 -4.19 -13.19 -5.82
N GLU A 53 -5.26 -13.08 -6.60
CA GLU A 53 -5.72 -14.12 -7.52
C GLU A 53 -4.73 -14.32 -8.69
N HIS A 54 -3.89 -13.31 -8.97
CA HIS A 54 -2.84 -13.37 -9.99
C HIS A 54 -1.57 -14.06 -9.49
N PHE A 55 -1.44 -14.34 -8.19
CA PHE A 55 -0.26 -14.92 -7.57
C PHE A 55 -0.58 -16.15 -6.69
N PRO A 56 -1.26 -17.18 -7.23
CA PRO A 56 -1.73 -18.31 -6.42
C PRO A 56 -0.60 -19.12 -5.78
N ASN A 57 0.58 -19.14 -6.41
CA ASN A 57 1.72 -19.94 -5.99
C ASN A 57 2.92 -19.11 -5.50
N THR A 58 2.81 -17.78 -5.53
CA THR A 58 3.94 -16.88 -5.21
C THR A 58 3.44 -15.76 -4.31
N PRO A 59 3.21 -16.06 -3.02
CA PRO A 59 2.58 -15.11 -2.13
C PRO A 59 3.45 -13.85 -1.99
N PRO A 60 2.90 -12.65 -2.24
CA PRO A 60 3.63 -11.41 -2.07
C PRO A 60 3.99 -11.16 -0.60
N VAL A 61 5.03 -10.35 -0.39
CA VAL A 61 5.45 -9.90 0.94
C VAL A 61 4.68 -8.64 1.33
N ALA A 62 4.13 -8.59 2.54
CA ALA A 62 3.29 -7.48 2.97
C ALA A 62 3.44 -7.11 4.45
N ASP A 63 2.77 -6.01 4.82
CA ASP A 63 2.71 -5.57 6.21
C ASP A 63 1.89 -6.49 7.11
N LYS A 64 2.18 -6.43 8.42
CA LYS A 64 1.41 -7.12 9.45
C LYS A 64 -0.08 -6.79 9.37
N GLY A 65 -0.45 -5.61 8.87
CA GLY A 65 -1.85 -5.25 8.59
C GLY A 65 -2.57 -6.20 7.62
N TYR A 66 -1.84 -6.97 6.81
CA TYR A 66 -2.37 -7.90 5.81
C TYR A 66 -2.35 -9.37 6.24
N THR A 67 -2.04 -9.67 7.52
CA THR A 67 -2.10 -11.03 8.07
C THR A 67 -3.48 -11.66 7.81
N GLY A 68 -3.50 -12.94 7.42
CA GLY A 68 -4.73 -13.68 7.09
C GLY A 68 -5.18 -13.60 5.63
N LEU A 69 -4.34 -13.05 4.74
CA LEU A 69 -4.57 -13.01 3.29
C LEU A 69 -3.68 -13.99 2.49
N GLY A 70 -2.99 -14.91 3.15
CA GLY A 70 -2.04 -15.82 2.49
C GLY A 70 -0.74 -15.17 2.01
N MET A 71 -0.52 -13.89 2.38
CA MET A 71 0.73 -13.17 2.10
C MET A 71 1.82 -13.51 3.11
N ILE A 72 3.08 -13.34 2.71
CA ILE A 72 4.22 -13.45 3.62
C ILE A 72 4.26 -12.16 4.46
N THR A 73 3.92 -12.25 5.74
CA THR A 73 3.94 -11.11 6.67
C THR A 73 4.89 -11.35 7.84
N PRO A 74 5.46 -10.30 8.46
CA PRO A 74 6.27 -10.50 9.65
C PRO A 74 5.40 -10.97 10.83
N GLU A 75 5.99 -11.79 11.70
CA GLU A 75 5.34 -12.33 12.89
C GLU A 75 4.93 -11.22 13.86
N ARG A 76 3.70 -11.32 14.36
CA ARG A 76 3.16 -10.40 15.37
C ARG A 76 3.70 -10.79 16.74
N LYS A 77 3.97 -9.77 17.56
CA LYS A 77 4.30 -10.00 18.97
C LYS A 77 3.04 -10.60 19.65
N PRO A 78 3.15 -11.75 20.33
CA PRO A 78 2.02 -12.33 21.05
C PRO A 78 1.56 -11.40 22.18
N VAL A 79 0.28 -11.50 22.53
CA VAL A 79 -0.27 -10.74 23.66
C VAL A 79 0.43 -11.23 24.94
N HIS A 80 1.05 -10.30 25.68
CA HIS A 80 1.84 -10.59 26.89
C HIS A 80 3.09 -11.46 26.71
N GLY A 81 3.63 -11.61 25.49
CA GLY A 81 4.87 -12.35 25.27
C GLY A 81 5.86 -11.59 24.38
N GLU A 82 7.08 -12.10 24.27
CA GLU A 82 8.12 -11.56 23.39
C GLU A 82 8.29 -12.42 22.13
N LEU A 83 8.84 -11.80 21.09
CA LEU A 83 9.29 -12.55 19.92
C LEU A 83 10.53 -13.39 20.29
N THR A 84 10.53 -14.66 19.87
CA THR A 84 11.73 -15.49 19.93
C THR A 84 12.82 -14.92 19.01
N GLU A 85 14.08 -15.30 19.23
CA GLU A 85 15.17 -14.80 18.40
C GLU A 85 15.00 -15.22 16.93
N ASN A 86 14.49 -16.43 16.69
CA ASN A 86 14.15 -16.92 15.35
C ASN A 86 13.06 -16.04 14.69
N GLN A 87 12.02 -15.66 15.44
CA GLN A 87 10.98 -14.76 14.93
C GLN A 87 11.51 -13.35 14.64
N LYS A 88 12.44 -12.84 15.46
CA LYS A 88 13.11 -11.56 15.17
C LYS A 88 13.97 -11.63 13.91
N GLN A 89 14.72 -12.72 13.72
CA GLN A 89 15.54 -12.92 12.53
C GLN A 89 14.69 -13.07 11.26
N TYR A 90 13.60 -13.82 11.34
CA TYR A 90 12.58 -13.89 10.28
C TYR A 90 12.04 -12.49 9.96
N ASN A 91 11.58 -11.74 10.97
CA ASN A 91 11.06 -10.39 10.79
C ASN A 91 12.09 -9.44 10.19
N ARG A 92 13.37 -9.54 10.57
CA ARG A 92 14.45 -8.75 9.96
C ARG A 92 14.58 -9.04 8.47
N THR A 93 14.46 -10.29 8.06
CA THR A 93 14.52 -10.71 6.65
C THR A 93 13.31 -10.18 5.88
N ILE A 94 12.10 -10.38 6.41
CA ILE A 94 10.86 -9.88 5.78
C ILE A 94 10.88 -8.35 5.67
N ASN A 95 11.33 -7.64 6.71
CA ASN A 95 11.42 -6.18 6.67
C ASN A 95 12.43 -5.68 5.63
N LYS A 96 13.54 -6.39 5.40
CA LYS A 96 14.47 -6.07 4.30
C LYS A 96 13.82 -6.23 2.93
N LEU A 97 13.05 -7.29 2.72
CA LEU A 97 12.30 -7.52 1.47
C LEU A 97 11.19 -6.49 1.24
N ARG A 98 10.69 -5.86 2.32
CA ARG A 98 9.69 -4.81 2.26
C ARG A 98 10.23 -3.41 2.04
N ALA A 99 11.46 -3.12 2.48
CA ALA A 99 12.04 -1.78 2.30
C ALA A 99 11.92 -1.22 0.86
N PRO A 100 12.02 -2.02 -0.22
CA PRO A 100 11.73 -1.56 -1.58
C PRO A 100 10.33 -0.96 -1.80
N VAL A 101 9.26 -1.54 -1.24
CA VAL A 101 7.90 -1.01 -1.45
C VAL A 101 7.70 0.34 -0.75
N GLU A 102 8.35 0.53 0.39
CA GLU A 102 8.34 1.81 1.10
C GLU A 102 9.01 2.90 0.27
N ARG A 103 10.11 2.58 -0.42
CA ARG A 103 10.76 3.49 -1.38
C ARG A 103 9.86 3.78 -2.59
N ALA A 104 9.19 2.78 -3.14
CA ALA A 104 8.25 2.96 -4.25
C ALA A 104 7.11 3.91 -3.87
N ILE A 105 6.51 3.71 -2.68
CA ILE A 105 5.48 4.59 -2.13
C ILE A 105 6.03 6.00 -1.88
N ALA A 106 7.25 6.13 -1.37
CA ALA A 106 7.89 7.43 -1.19
C ALA A 106 8.09 8.16 -2.54
N SER A 107 8.51 7.45 -3.59
CA SER A 107 8.62 7.99 -4.95
C SER A 107 7.26 8.51 -5.45
N LEU A 108 6.19 7.73 -5.30
CA LEU A 108 4.83 8.17 -5.63
C LEU A 108 4.41 9.42 -4.84
N LYS A 109 4.80 9.52 -3.57
CA LYS A 109 4.51 10.70 -2.75
C LYS A 109 5.30 11.95 -3.15
N THR A 110 6.34 11.84 -3.98
CA THR A 110 7.03 13.05 -4.51
C THR A 110 6.12 13.90 -5.39
N TRP A 111 5.11 13.28 -6.01
CA TRP A 111 4.07 13.99 -6.75
C TRP A 111 3.27 14.88 -5.81
N ARG A 112 3.40 16.21 -5.97
CA ARG A 112 2.70 17.21 -5.12
C ARG A 112 1.21 16.95 -5.01
N ILE A 113 0.57 16.52 -6.09
CA ILE A 113 -0.87 16.24 -6.11
C ILE A 113 -1.29 15.07 -5.22
N LEU A 114 -0.35 14.19 -4.82
CA LEU A 114 -0.60 13.04 -3.96
C LEU A 114 -0.20 13.28 -2.49
N HIS A 115 0.74 14.18 -2.21
CA HIS A 115 1.15 14.47 -0.82
C HIS A 115 0.62 15.80 -0.26
N THR A 116 0.28 16.76 -1.14
CA THR A 116 -0.46 17.96 -0.72
C THR A 116 -1.95 17.67 -0.85
N GLY A 117 -2.75 18.12 0.12
CA GLY A 117 -4.19 17.79 0.16
C GLY A 117 -4.87 18.01 -1.19
N TYR A 118 -5.60 16.99 -1.68
CA TYR A 118 -6.22 17.03 -2.99
C TYR A 118 -7.40 18.01 -3.02
N ARG A 119 -7.31 19.05 -3.85
CA ARG A 119 -8.28 20.17 -3.87
C ARG A 119 -9.32 20.10 -4.99
N ARG A 120 -9.15 19.20 -5.96
CA ARG A 120 -10.10 19.02 -7.08
C ARG A 120 -11.34 18.21 -6.64
N PRO A 121 -12.44 18.23 -7.41
CA PRO A 121 -13.59 17.37 -7.13
C PRO A 121 -13.18 15.90 -6.99
N ILE A 122 -13.69 15.20 -5.98
CA ILE A 122 -13.21 13.85 -5.66
C ILE A 122 -13.39 12.84 -6.80
N HIS A 123 -14.44 12.99 -7.60
CA HIS A 123 -14.70 12.13 -8.76
C HIS A 123 -13.61 12.24 -9.84
N THR A 124 -12.76 13.27 -9.82
CA THR A 124 -11.62 13.39 -10.75
C THR A 124 -10.35 12.71 -10.22
N PHE A 125 -10.36 12.20 -8.97
CA PHE A 125 -9.20 11.56 -8.37
C PHE A 125 -8.77 10.29 -9.12
N PRO A 126 -9.67 9.36 -9.52
CA PRO A 126 -9.29 8.17 -10.29
C PRO A 126 -8.50 8.51 -11.57
N GLN A 127 -8.95 9.53 -12.31
CA GLN A 127 -8.23 10.02 -13.49
C GLN A 127 -6.86 10.57 -13.11
N THR A 128 -6.78 11.36 -12.03
CA THR A 128 -5.51 11.94 -11.58
C THR A 128 -4.50 10.87 -11.18
N ILE A 129 -4.92 9.89 -10.39
CA ILE A 129 -4.01 8.82 -9.95
C ILE A 129 -3.56 7.97 -11.14
N THR A 130 -4.46 7.67 -12.08
CA THR A 130 -4.12 6.96 -13.33
C THR A 130 -3.05 7.72 -14.12
N THR A 131 -3.18 9.03 -14.27
CA THR A 131 -2.17 9.86 -14.93
C THR A 131 -0.83 9.86 -14.19
N VAL A 132 -0.84 10.01 -12.86
CA VAL A 132 0.39 9.98 -12.07
C VAL A 132 1.08 8.63 -12.18
N ILE A 133 0.32 7.53 -12.08
CA ILE A 133 0.83 6.17 -12.24
C ILE A 133 1.47 5.99 -13.62
N ALA A 134 0.79 6.41 -14.70
CA ALA A 134 1.31 6.30 -16.06
C ALA A 134 2.63 7.07 -16.24
N LEU A 135 2.72 8.28 -15.68
CA LEU A 135 3.96 9.07 -15.71
C LEU A 135 5.08 8.44 -14.88
N GLU A 136 4.76 7.83 -13.74
CA GLU A 136 5.73 7.11 -12.91
C GLU A 136 6.26 5.86 -13.63
N PHE A 137 5.39 5.09 -14.30
CA PHE A 137 5.81 3.95 -15.13
C PHE A 137 6.66 4.40 -16.32
N TYR A 138 6.28 5.50 -16.98
CA TYR A 138 7.07 6.07 -18.06
C TYR A 138 8.48 6.44 -17.56
N LYS A 139 8.58 7.18 -16.46
CA LYS A 139 9.86 7.53 -15.82
C LYS A 139 10.71 6.30 -15.49
N ASN A 140 10.09 5.24 -14.95
CA ASN A 140 10.77 4.00 -14.58
C ASN A 140 11.14 3.09 -15.76
N SER A 141 10.68 3.40 -16.98
CA SER A 141 10.99 2.64 -18.19
C SER A 141 12.24 3.16 -18.92
N PHE A 142 12.67 4.39 -18.63
CA PHE A 142 13.80 5.06 -19.29
C PHE A 142 14.86 5.58 -18.30
N ALA A 143 14.80 5.13 -17.05
CA ALA A 143 15.76 5.45 -15.98
C ALA A 143 16.80 4.33 -15.79
#